data_AF-A0AAP1DYJ9-F1
#
_entry.id   AF-A0AAP1DYJ9-F1
#
_cell.length_a   1.000
_cell.length_b   1.000
_cell.length_c   1.000
_cell.angle_alpha   90.00
_cell.angle_beta   90.00
_cell.angle_gamma   90.00
#
_symmetry.space_group_name_H-M   'P 1'
#
loop_
_entity.id
_entity.type
_entity.pdbx_description
1 polymer ?
#
loop_
_entity_poly.entity_id
_entity_poly.type
_entity_poly.pdbx_seq_one_letter_code
_entity_poly.pdbx_strand_id
1 'polypeptide(L)' 'MEKTYCHSGEKDPEAVCLTVRGYRIKLSPEQMKLISAVRK' A
#
# COMPACT_ATOMS: atom_id res chain seq x y z
N MET A 1 21.72 -3.87 -22.36
CA MET A 1 21.22 -3.77 -20.98
C MET A 1 20.31 -2.55 -20.95
N GLU A 2 19.02 -2.79 -21.16
CA GLU A 2 18.02 -1.75 -21.29
C GLU A 2 17.84 -1.09 -19.92
N LYS A 3 18.12 0.21 -19.82
CA LYS A 3 17.92 0.96 -18.58
C LYS A 3 16.44 1.30 -18.50
N THR A 4 15.66 0.49 -17.80
CA THR A 4 14.27 0.81 -17.48
C THR A 4 14.25 2.03 -16.57
N TYR A 5 14.03 3.20 -17.17
CA TYR A 5 13.71 4.44 -16.49
C TYR A 5 12.33 4.28 -15.84
N CYS A 6 12.30 4.00 -14.53
CA CYS A 6 11.06 4.13 -13.77
C CYS A 6 10.72 5.62 -13.67
N HIS A 7 9.76 6.06 -14.47
CA HIS A 7 9.17 7.39 -14.40
C HIS A 7 8.73 7.66 -12.95
N SER A 8 9.44 8.55 -12.27
CA SER A 8 9.03 9.14 -10.99
C SER A 8 7.94 10.16 -11.27
N GLY A 9 6.72 9.67 -11.54
CA GLY A 9 5.60 10.50 -11.98
C GLY A 9 4.21 9.96 -11.67
N GLU A 10 4.10 8.84 -10.94
CA GLU A 10 2.82 8.37 -10.43
C GLU A 10 2.72 8.77 -8.96
N LYS A 11 1.88 9.77 -8.66
CA LYS A 11 1.31 9.87 -7.31
C LYS A 11 0.49 8.60 -7.11
N ASP A 12 1.13 7.55 -6.60
CA ASP A 12 0.45 6.38 -6.05
C ASP A 12 -0.73 6.92 -5.22
N PRO A 13 -1.99 6.47 -5.48
CA PRO A 13 -3.10 6.83 -4.62
C PRO A 13 -2.71 6.47 -3.18
N GLU A 14 -2.90 7.41 -2.27
CA GLU A 14 -2.42 7.40 -0.89
C GLU A 14 -2.36 5.98 -0.31
N ALA A 15 -1.14 5.42 -0.29
CA ALA A 15 -0.94 4.02 0.08
C ALA A 15 -1.23 3.83 1.58
N VAL A 16 -2.36 3.19 1.90
CA VAL A 16 -2.74 2.90 3.28
C VAL A 16 -1.78 1.87 3.86
N CYS A 17 -1.07 2.26 4.91
CA CYS A 17 -0.12 1.40 5.62
C CYS A 17 -0.63 1.09 7.02
N LEU A 18 -0.44 -0.14 7.49
CA LEU A 18 -0.59 -0.49 8.91
C LEU A 18 0.78 -0.60 9.57
N THR A 19 0.88 -0.07 10.78
CA THR A 19 2.04 -0.28 11.65
C THR A 19 1.72 -1.35 12.67
N VAL A 20 2.45 -2.47 12.65
CA VAL A 20 2.31 -3.58 13.60
C VAL A 20 3.67 -3.92 14.17
N ARG A 21 3.84 -3.77 15.50
CA ARG A 21 5.11 -4.07 16.21
C ARG A 21 6.35 -3.42 15.57
N GLY A 22 6.21 -2.20 15.06
CA GLY A 22 7.30 -1.47 14.39
C GLY A 22 7.50 -1.80 12.90
N TYR A 23 6.78 -2.79 12.36
CA TYR A 23 6.77 -3.07 10.93
C TYR A 23 5.67 -2.27 10.23
N ARG A 24 5.98 -1.74 9.04
CA ARG A 24 5.05 -1.00 8.21
C ARG A 24 4.64 -1.85 7.00
N ILE A 25 3.36 -2.18 6.93
CA ILE A 25 2.78 -3.09 5.92
C ILE A 25 1.89 -2.27 4.99
N LYS A 26 2.18 -2.24 3.69
CA LYS A 26 1.30 -1.62 2.68
C LYS A 26 0.11 -2.55 2.46
N LEU A 27 -1.10 -2.01 2.59
CA LEU A 27 -2.32 -2.79 2.38
C LEU A 27 -2.76 -2.76 0.93
N SER A 28 -3.24 -3.90 0.44
CA SER A 28 -4.04 -3.95 -0.78
C SER A 28 -5.47 -3.45 -0.52
N PRO A 29 -6.20 -2.99 -1.55
CA PRO A 29 -7.60 -2.62 -1.42
C PRO A 29 -8.48 -3.74 -0.84
N GLU A 30 -8.18 -5.00 -1.17
CA GLU A 30 -8.91 -6.16 -0.65
C GLU A 30 -8.70 -6.35 0.85
N GLN A 31 -7.45 -6.24 1.31
CA GLN A 31 -7.13 -6.29 2.74
C GLN A 31 -7.79 -5.14 3.50
N MET A 32 -7.80 -3.95 2.92
CA MET A 32 -8.46 -2.78 3.51
C MET A 32 -9.97 -3.00 3.69
N LYS A 33 -10.64 -3.63 2.71
CA LYS A 33 -12.06 -4.00 2.83
C LYS A 33 -12.31 -5.01 3.95
N LEU A 34 -11.47 -6.03 4.09
CA LEU A 34 -11.58 -7.02 5.17
C LEU A 34 -11.41 -6.39 6.55
N ILE A 35 -10.42 -5.51 6.71
CA ILE A 35 -10.17 -4.82 7.98
C ILE A 35 -11.35 -3.89 8.34
N SER A 36 -11.90 -3.19 7.34
CA SER A 36 -13.07 -2.33 7.53
C SER A 36 -14.31 -3.13 7.98
N ALA A 37 -14.51 -4.33 7.44
CA ALA A 37 -15.64 -5.19 7.81
C ALA A 37 -15.54 -5.72 9.25
N VAL A 38 -14.33 -5.99 9.75
CA VAL A 38 -14.09 -6.50 11.11
C VAL A 38 -14.23 -5.41 12.18
N ARG A 39 -14.07 -4.13 11.83
CA ARG A 39 -14.18 -3.00 12.78
C ARG A 39 -15.62 -2.50 13.01
N LYS A 40 -16.65 -3.20 12.51
CA LYS A 40 -18.07 -2.89 12.80
C LYS A 40 -18.49 -3.36 14.19
#